data_AF-A0A2X3EY25-F1
#
_entry.id   AF-A0A2X3EY25-F1
#
_cell.length_a   1.000
_cell.length_b   1.000
_cell.length_c   1.000
_cell.angle_alpha   90.00
_cell.angle_beta   90.00
_cell.angle_gamma   90.00
#
_symmetry.space_group_name_H-M   'P 1'
#
loop_
_entity.id
_entity.type
_entity.pdbx_description
1 polymer ?
#
loop_
_entity_poly.entity_id
_entity_poly.type
_entity_poly.pdbx_seq_one_letter_code
_entity_poly.pdbx_strand_id
1 'polypeptide(L)'
;MILSIFGIISWALASYGSNFHQIIMDSISTPLAAMGSVVGWAYVIFNSLLWFFGVHGSLALTALDNGIMTPWALENIALYNQYGSVDAAIEAGKQFHFWAKPMLDSYILLGGSGATLGLIIAIFIASRRADHRQVAKLALPSGIFQINEPILFGLPIIMNPVMFIPFVLVQPILAAITLAAYSLGIIPPVTNLAPWTMPTGLGAFFNSNGSVAALLVALFNLGVATLVYLPFVVLSNKAQTVIEQEESEEDIANALKF
;
A
#
# COMPACT_ATOMS: atom_id res chain seq x y z
N MET A 1 16.83 -7.64 39.28
CA MET A 1 16.15 -8.95 39.11
C MET A 1 15.85 -9.24 37.64
N ILE A 2 14.99 -8.49 36.95
CA ILE A 2 14.65 -8.71 35.53
C ILE A 2 15.89 -8.67 34.62
N LEU A 3 16.74 -7.64 34.75
CA LEU A 3 17.98 -7.52 33.95
C LEU A 3 18.96 -8.68 34.20
N SER A 4 19.02 -9.16 35.44
CA SER A 4 19.88 -10.30 35.82
C SER A 4 19.36 -11.60 35.19
N ILE A 5 18.03 -11.79 35.15
CA ILE A 5 17.40 -12.93 34.49
C ILE A 5 17.65 -12.89 32.98
N PHE A 6 17.38 -11.77 32.31
CA PHE A 6 17.65 -11.63 30.88
C PHE A 6 19.14 -11.73 30.54
N GLY A 7 20.02 -11.25 31.42
CA GLY A 7 21.47 -11.39 31.29
C GLY A 7 21.93 -12.85 31.37
N ILE A 8 21.41 -13.63 32.32
CA ILE A 8 21.70 -15.06 32.43
C ILE A 8 21.19 -15.83 31.20
N ILE A 9 19.98 -15.52 30.73
CA ILE A 9 19.43 -16.16 29.54
C ILE A 9 20.25 -15.80 28.30
N SER A 10 20.62 -14.53 28.12
CA SER A 10 21.46 -14.09 27.01
C SER A 10 22.84 -14.77 27.03
N TRP A 11 23.48 -14.88 28.20
CA TRP A 11 24.74 -15.60 28.38
C TRP A 11 24.61 -17.10 28.07
N ALA A 12 23.51 -17.73 28.50
CA ALA A 12 23.22 -19.13 28.19
C ALA A 12 23.03 -19.34 26.67
N LEU A 13 22.28 -18.47 25.99
CA LEU A 13 22.10 -18.55 24.54
C LEU A 13 23.42 -18.36 23.79
N ALA A 14 24.25 -17.40 24.23
CA ALA A 14 25.55 -17.13 23.63
C ALA A 14 26.52 -18.31 23.78
N SER A 15 26.46 -19.06 24.88
CA SER A 15 27.28 -20.26 25.08
C SER A 15 26.87 -21.44 24.18
N TYR A 16 25.65 -21.41 23.63
CA TYR A 16 25.20 -22.30 22.55
C TYR A 16 25.36 -21.69 21.15
N GLY A 17 26.08 -20.57 21.01
CA GLY A 17 26.33 -19.91 19.72
C GLY A 17 25.13 -19.16 19.13
N SER A 18 24.11 -18.86 19.94
CA SER A 18 22.89 -18.19 19.50
C SER A 18 22.60 -16.95 20.35
N ASN A 19 21.54 -16.23 20.02
CA ASN A 19 21.00 -15.15 20.82
C ASN A 19 19.50 -15.02 20.55
N PHE A 20 18.79 -14.23 21.35
CA PHE A 20 17.35 -14.05 21.18
C PHE A 20 16.95 -13.59 19.78
N HIS A 21 17.75 -12.68 19.18
CA HIS A 21 17.51 -12.22 17.82
C HIS A 21 17.64 -13.38 16.82
N GLN A 22 18.68 -14.19 16.93
CA GLN A 22 18.90 -15.35 16.06
C GLN A 22 17.79 -16.40 16.20
N ILE A 23 17.32 -16.69 17.42
CA ILE A 23 16.22 -17.64 17.65
C ILE A 23 14.92 -17.14 16.99
N ILE A 24 14.59 -15.86 17.16
CA ILE A 24 13.42 -15.26 16.53
C ILE A 24 13.56 -15.32 15.00
N MET A 25 14.76 -15.01 14.49
CA MET A 25 15.03 -15.11 13.06
C MET A 25 14.83 -16.53 12.54
N ASP A 26 15.51 -17.52 13.11
CA ASP A 26 15.48 -18.89 12.61
C ASP A 26 14.12 -19.58 12.79
N SER A 27 13.39 -19.26 13.86
CA SER A 27 12.15 -19.97 14.21
C SER A 27 10.89 -19.33 13.64
N ILE A 28 10.87 -18.01 13.46
CA ILE A 28 9.67 -17.25 13.08
C ILE A 28 9.91 -16.46 11.81
N SER A 29 10.92 -15.59 11.78
CA SER A 29 11.11 -14.67 10.67
C SER A 29 11.51 -15.38 9.39
N THR A 30 12.44 -16.34 9.42
CA THR A 30 12.96 -17.04 8.24
C THR A 30 11.90 -17.96 7.59
N PRO A 31 11.15 -18.81 8.32
CA PRO A 31 10.08 -19.61 7.73
C PRO A 31 8.96 -18.73 7.14
N LEU A 32 8.59 -17.65 7.83
CA LEU A 32 7.59 -16.72 7.32
C LEU A 32 8.11 -15.92 6.12
N ALA A 33 9.39 -15.58 6.11
CA ALA A 33 10.03 -14.89 5.01
C ALA A 33 10.16 -15.76 3.76
N ALA A 34 10.35 -17.08 3.94
CA ALA A 34 10.28 -18.05 2.84
C ALA A 34 8.89 -18.08 2.17
N MET A 35 7.85 -17.64 2.89
CA MET A 35 6.50 -17.43 2.36
C MET A 35 6.28 -15.97 1.90
N GLY A 36 7.28 -15.37 1.25
CA GLY A 36 7.27 -13.94 0.95
C GLY A 36 6.03 -13.46 0.19
N SER A 37 5.50 -14.31 -0.70
CA SER A 37 4.24 -14.06 -1.42
C SER A 37 3.02 -13.97 -0.49
N VAL A 38 2.93 -14.82 0.53
CA VAL A 38 1.82 -14.82 1.48
C VAL A 38 1.84 -13.54 2.32
N VAL A 39 3.02 -13.13 2.80
CA VAL A 39 3.17 -11.87 3.55
C VAL A 39 2.75 -10.68 2.70
N GLY A 40 3.25 -10.63 1.46
CA GLY A 40 2.95 -9.55 0.53
C GLY A 40 1.47 -9.43 0.17
N TRP A 41 0.84 -10.54 -0.22
CA TRP A 41 -0.59 -10.57 -0.53
C TRP A 41 -1.46 -10.26 0.70
N ALA A 42 -1.10 -10.80 1.87
CA ALA A 42 -1.78 -10.47 3.11
C ALA A 42 -1.70 -8.96 3.40
N TYR A 43 -0.52 -8.36 3.28
CA TYR A 43 -0.37 -6.91 3.49
C TYR A 43 -1.26 -6.11 2.54
N VAL A 44 -1.21 -6.41 1.24
CA VAL A 44 -1.99 -5.71 0.20
C VAL A 44 -3.50 -5.78 0.47
N ILE A 45 -4.02 -6.96 0.82
CA ILE A 45 -5.45 -7.19 1.05
C ILE A 45 -5.87 -6.56 2.38
N PHE A 46 -5.19 -6.89 3.48
CA PHE A 46 -5.58 -6.42 4.81
C PHE A 46 -5.38 -4.92 4.99
N ASN A 47 -4.44 -4.29 4.29
CA ASN A 47 -4.24 -2.85 4.37
C ASN A 47 -5.51 -2.06 3.97
N SER A 48 -6.11 -2.39 2.82
CA SER A 48 -7.39 -1.75 2.43
C SER A 48 -8.57 -2.26 3.24
N LEU A 49 -8.61 -3.56 3.55
CA LEU A 49 -9.73 -4.13 4.30
C LEU A 49 -9.88 -3.51 5.68
N LEU A 50 -8.77 -3.31 6.40
CA LEU A 50 -8.79 -2.65 7.71
C LEU A 50 -9.25 -1.20 7.61
N TRP A 51 -8.75 -0.47 6.60
CA TRP A 51 -9.18 0.91 6.35
C TRP A 51 -10.67 1.02 6.02
N PHE A 52 -11.24 0.03 5.32
CA PHE A 52 -12.67 -0.02 5.08
C PHE A 52 -13.48 -0.04 6.40
N PHE A 53 -12.96 -0.70 7.43
CA PHE A 53 -13.56 -0.71 8.78
C PHE A 53 -13.08 0.44 9.67
N GLY A 54 -12.37 1.44 9.12
CA GLY A 54 -11.89 2.61 9.86
C GLY A 54 -10.62 2.36 10.69
N VAL A 55 -10.00 1.18 10.55
CA VAL A 55 -8.72 0.88 11.19
C VAL A 55 -7.59 1.24 10.24
N HIS A 56 -6.64 2.04 10.68
CA HIS A 56 -5.52 2.44 9.83
C HIS A 56 -4.66 1.22 9.43
N GLY A 57 -4.80 0.76 8.18
CA GLY A 57 -4.21 -0.49 7.70
C GLY A 57 -2.69 -0.59 7.86
N SER A 58 -1.95 0.40 7.36
CA SER A 58 -0.48 0.41 7.46
C SER A 58 0.00 0.39 8.91
N LEU A 59 -0.68 1.12 9.81
CA LEU A 59 -0.35 1.15 11.23
C LEU A 59 -0.64 -0.19 11.90
N ALA A 60 -1.80 -0.80 11.61
CA ALA A 60 -2.15 -2.12 12.11
C ALA A 60 -1.19 -3.23 11.62
N LEU A 61 -0.62 -3.06 10.42
CA LEU A 61 0.31 -4.00 9.80
C LEU A 61 1.79 -3.65 10.02
N THR A 62 2.10 -2.71 10.93
CA THR A 62 3.48 -2.26 11.23
C THR A 62 4.42 -3.42 11.58
N ALA A 63 3.91 -4.47 12.24
CA ALA A 63 4.72 -5.64 12.58
C ALA A 63 5.24 -6.39 11.33
N LEU A 64 4.43 -6.50 10.27
CA LEU A 64 4.86 -7.09 9.00
C LEU A 64 5.82 -6.16 8.26
N ASP A 65 5.52 -4.86 8.27
CA ASP A 65 6.36 -3.85 7.63
C ASP A 65 7.77 -3.85 8.22
N ASN A 66 7.88 -3.56 9.52
CA ASN A 66 9.18 -3.42 10.20
C ASN A 66 9.87 -4.76 10.44
N GLY A 67 9.11 -5.84 10.63
CA GLY A 67 9.66 -7.16 10.95
C GLY A 67 10.12 -7.96 9.74
N ILE A 68 9.58 -7.69 8.55
CA ILE A 68 9.80 -8.54 7.36
C ILE A 68 10.05 -7.69 6.11
N MET A 69 9.13 -6.80 5.75
CA MET A 69 9.14 -6.15 4.44
C MET A 69 10.21 -5.07 4.29
N THR A 70 10.50 -4.35 5.37
CA THR A 70 11.60 -3.38 5.43
C THR A 70 12.96 -4.10 5.49
N PRO A 71 13.17 -5.14 6.32
CA PRO A 71 14.36 -5.98 6.24
C PRO A 71 14.67 -6.51 4.83
N TRP A 72 13.67 -7.00 4.09
CA TRP A 72 13.85 -7.40 2.68
C TRP A 72 14.31 -6.27 1.77
N ALA A 73 13.84 -5.04 1.98
CA ALA A 73 14.33 -3.89 1.24
C ALA A 73 15.82 -3.65 1.54
N LEU A 74 16.22 -3.76 2.80
CA LEU A 74 17.62 -3.60 3.21
C LEU A 74 18.51 -4.71 2.64
N GLU A 75 18.03 -5.95 2.59
CA GLU A 75 18.73 -7.08 1.95
C GLU A 75 18.93 -6.82 0.45
N ASN A 76 17.91 -6.35 -0.27
CA ASN A 76 18.04 -5.98 -1.67
C ASN A 76 19.10 -4.89 -1.89
N ILE A 77 19.10 -3.86 -1.05
CA ILE A 77 20.06 -2.75 -1.12
C ILE A 77 21.49 -3.25 -0.84
N ALA A 78 21.65 -4.14 0.16
CA ALA A 78 22.93 -4.75 0.47
C ALA A 78 23.47 -5.58 -0.71
N LEU A 79 22.62 -6.38 -1.36
CA LEU A 79 22.98 -7.11 -2.56
C LEU A 79 23.40 -6.16 -3.69
N TYR A 80 22.61 -5.13 -3.96
CA TYR A 80 22.95 -4.14 -4.99
C TYR A 80 24.30 -3.47 -4.72
N ASN A 81 24.56 -3.03 -3.48
CA ASN A 81 25.82 -2.39 -3.10
C ASN A 81 27.02 -3.34 -3.17
N GLN A 82 26.83 -4.62 -2.82
CA GLN A 82 27.90 -5.62 -2.85
C GLN A 82 28.33 -5.96 -4.28
N TYR A 83 27.37 -6.09 -5.20
CA TYR A 83 27.63 -6.55 -6.57
C TYR A 83 27.73 -5.41 -7.59
N GLY A 84 27.32 -4.19 -7.23
CA GLY A 84 27.40 -3.00 -8.08
C GLY A 84 26.28 -2.88 -9.11
N SER A 85 25.57 -3.96 -9.42
CA SER A 85 24.36 -3.94 -10.26
C SER A 85 23.42 -5.11 -9.92
N VAL A 86 22.16 -5.00 -10.35
CA VAL A 86 21.17 -6.08 -10.25
C VAL A 86 21.62 -7.28 -11.08
N ASP A 87 22.10 -7.07 -12.30
CA ASP A 87 22.51 -8.14 -13.21
C ASP A 87 23.68 -8.94 -12.65
N ALA A 88 24.70 -8.27 -12.09
CA ALA A 88 25.86 -8.93 -11.49
C ALA A 88 25.47 -9.76 -10.25
N ALA A 89 24.50 -9.30 -9.46
CA ALA A 89 23.97 -10.06 -8.33
C ALA A 89 23.22 -11.32 -8.80
N ILE A 90 22.40 -11.21 -9.85
CA ILE A 90 21.66 -12.33 -10.44
C ILE A 90 22.62 -13.36 -11.05
N GLU A 91 23.64 -12.91 -11.80
CA GLU A 91 24.68 -13.78 -12.36
C GLU A 91 25.45 -14.55 -11.27
N ALA A 92 25.62 -13.94 -10.09
CA ALA A 92 26.20 -14.57 -8.91
C ALA A 92 25.22 -15.47 -8.12
N GLY A 93 24.03 -15.74 -8.67
CA GLY A 93 23.02 -16.62 -8.08
C GLY A 93 22.24 -16.00 -6.91
N LYS A 94 22.25 -14.68 -6.77
CA LYS A 94 21.47 -13.97 -5.75
C LYS A 94 20.06 -13.67 -6.24
N GLN A 95 19.13 -13.57 -5.30
CA GLN A 95 17.74 -13.23 -5.56
C GLN A 95 17.33 -12.01 -4.76
N PHE A 96 16.48 -11.18 -5.37
CA PHE A 96 15.93 -9.99 -4.75
C PHE A 96 14.49 -10.24 -4.30
N HIS A 97 14.12 -9.64 -3.19
CA HIS A 97 12.80 -9.70 -2.58
C HIS A 97 11.85 -8.73 -3.26
N PHE A 98 10.88 -9.25 -4.01
CA PHE A 98 9.81 -8.44 -4.62
C PHE A 98 8.89 -7.80 -3.56
N TRP A 99 8.51 -8.54 -2.52
CA TRP A 99 7.55 -8.09 -1.51
C TRP A 99 8.14 -7.14 -0.46
N ALA A 100 9.23 -6.45 -0.80
CA ALA A 100 9.82 -5.41 0.02
C ALA A 100 8.88 -4.19 0.11
N LYS A 101 8.87 -3.50 1.26
CA LYS A 101 7.93 -2.40 1.51
C LYS A 101 7.95 -1.29 0.44
N PRO A 102 9.11 -0.82 -0.06
CA PRO A 102 9.13 0.23 -1.07
C PRO A 102 8.56 -0.20 -2.44
N MET A 103 8.50 -1.51 -2.75
CA MET A 103 7.77 -1.98 -3.95
C MET A 103 6.28 -1.71 -3.81
N LEU A 104 5.72 -1.96 -2.62
CA LEU A 104 4.32 -1.69 -2.38
C LEU A 104 4.02 -0.19 -2.46
N ASP A 105 4.84 0.64 -1.82
CA ASP A 105 4.64 2.09 -1.83
C ASP A 105 4.80 2.71 -3.21
N SER A 106 5.68 2.14 -4.05
CA SER A 106 6.01 2.71 -5.35
C SER A 106 5.00 2.37 -6.45
N TYR A 107 4.30 1.23 -6.33
CA TYR A 107 3.48 0.69 -7.42
C TYR A 107 2.04 0.35 -7.03
N ILE A 108 1.75 0.14 -5.74
CA ILE A 108 0.48 -0.45 -5.27
C ILE A 108 -0.31 0.55 -4.41
N LEU A 109 0.34 1.18 -3.43
CA LEU A 109 -0.30 2.14 -2.51
C LEU A 109 -0.33 3.55 -3.10
N LEU A 110 -0.71 3.67 -4.37
CA LEU A 110 -0.58 4.91 -5.14
C LEU A 110 -1.53 6.00 -4.64
N GLY A 111 -0.96 6.97 -3.95
CA GLY A 111 -1.77 7.98 -3.27
C GLY A 111 -2.32 7.54 -1.93
N GLY A 112 -1.76 6.50 -1.33
CA GLY A 112 -2.13 5.93 -0.04
C GLY A 112 -2.82 4.56 -0.15
N SER A 113 -3.40 4.13 0.97
CA SER A 113 -4.12 2.86 1.05
C SER A 113 -5.34 2.84 0.11
N GLY A 114 -5.51 1.76 -0.64
CA GLY A 114 -6.55 1.66 -1.66
C GLY A 114 -6.24 2.45 -2.94
N ALA A 115 -4.99 2.83 -3.20
CA ALA A 115 -4.60 3.55 -4.41
C ALA A 115 -5.45 4.82 -4.66
N THR A 116 -5.67 5.59 -3.60
CA THR A 116 -6.67 6.68 -3.53
C THR A 116 -6.39 7.88 -4.40
N LEU A 117 -5.17 8.07 -4.91
CA LEU A 117 -4.93 9.08 -5.95
C LEU A 117 -5.68 8.70 -7.24
N GLY A 118 -5.81 7.40 -7.53
CA GLY A 118 -6.64 6.89 -8.62
C GLY A 118 -8.11 7.28 -8.46
N LEU A 119 -8.63 7.22 -7.23
CA LEU A 119 -9.99 7.66 -6.88
C LEU A 119 -10.16 9.18 -7.04
N ILE A 120 -9.20 9.99 -6.54
CA ILE A 120 -9.24 11.46 -6.69
C ILE A 120 -9.32 11.83 -8.17
N ILE A 121 -8.51 11.20 -9.02
CA ILE A 121 -8.54 11.41 -10.47
C ILE A 121 -9.89 10.96 -11.06
N ALA A 122 -10.40 9.79 -10.65
CA ALA A 122 -11.70 9.28 -11.10
C ALA A 122 -12.85 10.24 -10.74
N ILE A 123 -12.81 10.87 -9.55
CA ILE A 123 -13.77 11.92 -9.14
C ILE A 123 -13.70 13.12 -10.08
N PHE A 124 -12.51 13.62 -10.40
CA PHE A 124 -12.40 14.75 -11.32
C PHE A 124 -12.94 14.45 -12.72
N ILE A 125 -12.80 13.21 -13.19
CA ILE A 125 -13.29 12.75 -14.50
C ILE A 125 -14.82 12.54 -14.48
N ALA A 126 -15.33 11.77 -13.54
CA ALA A 126 -16.70 11.24 -13.60
C ALA A 126 -17.70 11.98 -12.70
N SER A 127 -17.27 12.52 -11.56
CA SER A 127 -18.18 13.18 -10.62
C SER A 127 -18.58 14.57 -11.10
N ARG A 128 -19.89 14.82 -11.07
CA ARG A 128 -20.50 16.14 -11.33
C ARG A 128 -20.95 16.85 -10.06
N ARG A 129 -20.90 16.18 -8.90
CA ARG A 129 -21.34 16.75 -7.62
C ARG A 129 -20.30 17.70 -7.05
N ALA A 130 -20.73 18.86 -6.54
CA ALA A 130 -19.83 19.91 -6.08
C ALA A 130 -19.06 19.52 -4.81
N ASP A 131 -19.73 18.87 -3.86
CA ASP A 131 -19.19 18.31 -2.63
C ASP A 131 -18.05 17.32 -2.90
N HIS A 132 -18.27 16.31 -3.75
CA HIS A 132 -17.26 15.31 -4.08
C HIS A 132 -16.03 15.95 -4.73
N ARG A 133 -16.24 16.85 -5.68
CA ARG A 133 -15.15 17.55 -6.38
C ARG A 133 -14.38 18.50 -5.45
N GLN A 134 -15.06 19.13 -4.49
CA GLN A 134 -14.43 20.01 -3.51
C GLN A 134 -13.53 19.21 -2.57
N VAL A 135 -14.01 18.06 -2.06
CA VAL A 135 -13.19 17.16 -1.24
C VAL A 135 -11.98 16.65 -2.02
N ALA A 136 -12.18 16.19 -3.26
CA ALA A 136 -11.08 15.74 -4.12
C ALA A 136 -10.03 16.84 -4.37
N LYS A 137 -10.47 18.10 -4.54
CA LYS A 137 -9.55 19.24 -4.69
C LYS A 137 -8.72 19.51 -3.43
N LEU A 138 -9.33 19.38 -2.25
CA LEU A 138 -8.63 19.56 -0.98
C LEU A 138 -7.69 18.39 -0.66
N ALA A 139 -8.05 17.17 -1.06
CA ALA A 139 -7.26 15.96 -0.83
C ALA A 139 -6.15 15.73 -1.87
N LEU A 140 -6.20 16.37 -3.03
CA LEU A 140 -5.21 16.16 -4.10
C LEU A 140 -3.76 16.44 -3.66
N PRO A 141 -3.44 17.55 -2.97
CA PRO A 141 -2.06 17.82 -2.56
C PRO A 141 -1.50 16.70 -1.67
N SER A 142 -2.23 16.27 -0.64
CA SER A 142 -1.81 15.16 0.23
C SER A 142 -1.74 13.84 -0.54
N GLY A 143 -2.71 13.59 -1.44
CA GLY A 143 -2.77 12.39 -2.26
C GLY A 143 -1.57 12.25 -3.21
N ILE A 144 -1.03 13.35 -3.74
CA ILE A 144 0.21 13.32 -4.53
C ILE A 144 1.36 12.75 -3.69
N PHE A 145 1.46 13.16 -2.43
CA PHE A 145 2.45 12.70 -1.46
C PHE A 145 1.99 11.46 -0.66
N GLN A 146 1.08 10.67 -1.23
CA GLN A 146 0.64 9.36 -0.71
C GLN A 146 -0.16 9.38 0.61
N ILE A 147 -0.58 10.56 1.06
CA ILE A 147 -1.38 10.77 2.27
C ILE A 147 -2.86 10.86 1.88
N ASN A 148 -3.70 9.97 2.42
CA ASN A 148 -5.06 9.75 1.94
C ASN A 148 -6.18 9.96 2.96
N GLU A 149 -5.85 10.31 4.19
CA GLU A 149 -6.83 10.64 5.23
C GLU A 149 -7.82 11.72 4.77
N PRO A 150 -7.41 12.80 4.07
CA PRO A 150 -8.35 13.80 3.60
C PRO A 150 -9.42 13.27 2.63
N ILE A 151 -9.11 12.26 1.81
CA ILE A 151 -10.12 11.65 0.91
C ILE A 151 -10.93 10.56 1.61
N LEU A 152 -10.30 9.77 2.49
CA LEU A 152 -10.96 8.69 3.23
C LEU A 152 -11.99 9.20 4.25
N PHE A 153 -11.70 10.31 4.91
CA PHE A 153 -12.62 10.94 5.87
C PHE A 153 -13.48 12.04 5.23
N GLY A 154 -13.02 12.62 4.12
CA GLY A 154 -13.78 13.65 3.41
C GLY A 154 -14.93 13.12 2.57
N LEU A 155 -14.87 11.84 2.15
CA LEU A 155 -15.97 11.14 1.48
C LEU A 155 -16.39 9.93 2.32
N PRO A 156 -17.64 9.47 2.21
CA PRO A 156 -18.06 8.22 2.85
C PRO A 156 -17.43 7.04 2.08
N ILE A 157 -16.13 6.78 2.27
CA ILE A 157 -15.43 5.62 1.72
C ILE A 157 -15.41 4.52 2.77
N ILE A 158 -15.09 4.90 4.02
CA ILE A 158 -15.13 4.03 5.18
C ILE A 158 -16.56 3.52 5.38
N MET A 159 -16.70 2.20 5.53
CA MET A 159 -17.98 1.50 5.68
C MET A 159 -19.01 1.73 4.56
N ASN A 160 -18.61 2.29 3.41
CA ASN A 160 -19.52 2.44 2.27
C ASN A 160 -19.50 1.19 1.37
N PRO A 161 -20.60 0.42 1.29
CA PRO A 161 -20.64 -0.82 0.53
C PRO A 161 -20.43 -0.63 -0.98
N VAL A 162 -20.77 0.54 -1.55
CA VAL A 162 -20.49 0.85 -2.97
C VAL A 162 -18.99 0.99 -3.20
N MET A 163 -18.28 1.61 -2.25
CA MET A 163 -16.84 1.83 -2.35
C MET A 163 -16.01 0.64 -1.86
N PHE A 164 -16.61 -0.33 -1.15
CA PHE A 164 -15.93 -1.53 -0.67
C PHE A 164 -15.19 -2.27 -1.79
N ILE A 165 -15.89 -2.57 -2.89
CA ILE A 165 -15.38 -3.36 -4.00
C ILE A 165 -14.13 -2.70 -4.63
N PRO A 166 -14.18 -1.45 -5.14
CA PRO A 166 -13.00 -0.86 -5.76
C PRO A 166 -11.89 -0.61 -4.74
N PHE A 167 -12.22 -0.25 -3.49
CA PHE A 167 -11.23 0.09 -2.47
C PHE A 167 -10.39 -1.12 -2.04
N VAL A 168 -11.02 -2.29 -1.89
CA VAL A 168 -10.33 -3.53 -1.51
C VAL A 168 -9.69 -4.23 -2.69
N LEU A 169 -10.30 -4.20 -3.88
CA LEU A 169 -9.79 -4.94 -5.05
C LEU A 169 -8.70 -4.22 -5.83
N VAL A 170 -8.63 -2.89 -5.78
CA VAL A 170 -7.66 -2.14 -6.60
C VAL A 170 -6.22 -2.53 -6.28
N GLN A 171 -5.83 -2.59 -5.00
CA GLN A 171 -4.46 -2.91 -4.63
C GLN A 171 -4.03 -4.34 -5.05
N PRO A 172 -4.86 -5.40 -4.87
CA PRO A 172 -4.58 -6.70 -5.44
C PRO A 172 -4.36 -6.70 -6.96
N ILE A 173 -5.16 -5.92 -7.71
CA ILE A 173 -5.01 -5.80 -9.17
C ILE A 173 -3.66 -5.15 -9.50
N LEU A 174 -3.32 -4.04 -8.84
CA LEU A 174 -2.03 -3.36 -9.06
C LEU A 174 -0.84 -4.26 -8.65
N ALA A 175 -0.99 -5.04 -7.59
CA ALA A 175 0.03 -6.00 -7.15
C ALA A 175 0.27 -7.08 -8.20
N ALA A 176 -0.78 -7.63 -8.81
CA ALA A 176 -0.66 -8.61 -9.88
C ALA A 176 0.06 -8.04 -11.11
N ILE A 177 -0.28 -6.81 -11.53
CA ILE A 177 0.38 -6.12 -12.65
C ILE A 177 1.85 -5.89 -12.35
N THR A 178 2.16 -5.39 -11.15
CA THR A 178 3.54 -5.11 -10.72
C THR A 178 4.37 -6.39 -10.65
N LEU A 179 3.79 -7.47 -10.13
CA LEU A 179 4.44 -8.77 -10.07
C LEU A 179 4.71 -9.33 -11.47
N ALA A 180 3.75 -9.18 -12.40
CA ALA A 180 3.95 -9.56 -13.79
C ALA A 180 5.09 -8.75 -14.42
N ALA A 181 5.07 -7.42 -14.29
CA ALA A 181 6.13 -6.54 -14.80
C ALA A 181 7.51 -6.89 -14.23
N TYR A 182 7.59 -7.20 -12.94
CA TYR A 182 8.83 -7.63 -12.29
C TYR A 182 9.31 -8.99 -12.81
N SER A 183 8.40 -9.99 -12.88
CA SER A 183 8.74 -11.34 -13.35
C SER A 183 9.16 -11.41 -14.82
N LEU A 184 8.68 -10.47 -15.64
CA LEU A 184 9.06 -10.31 -17.04
C LEU A 184 10.36 -9.49 -17.22
N GLY A 185 10.97 -9.01 -16.14
CA GLY A 185 12.17 -8.18 -16.18
C GLY A 185 11.95 -6.75 -16.70
N ILE A 186 10.71 -6.27 -16.74
CA ILE A 186 10.37 -4.92 -17.21
C ILE A 186 10.81 -3.87 -16.17
N ILE A 187 10.67 -4.20 -14.88
CA ILE A 187 11.09 -3.33 -13.77
C ILE A 187 12.12 -4.06 -12.90
N PRO A 188 13.16 -3.36 -12.43
CA PRO A 188 14.15 -3.94 -11.54
C PRO A 188 13.61 -4.04 -10.09
N PRO A 189 14.29 -4.78 -9.21
CA PRO A 189 14.02 -4.75 -7.78
C PRO A 189 14.30 -3.36 -7.17
N VAL A 190 13.88 -3.19 -5.93
CA VAL A 190 14.23 -2.01 -5.13
C VAL A 190 15.69 -2.08 -4.74
N THR A 191 16.44 -1.02 -4.99
CA THR A 191 17.87 -0.85 -4.72
C THR A 191 18.16 0.37 -3.84
N ASN A 192 17.14 1.18 -3.51
CA ASN A 192 17.26 2.39 -2.69
C ASN A 192 16.05 2.54 -1.76
N LEU A 193 16.16 3.42 -0.75
CA LEU A 193 15.05 3.81 0.14
C LEU A 193 14.70 5.28 -0.07
N ALA A 194 13.79 5.56 -1.00
CA ALA A 194 13.09 6.82 -1.06
C ALA A 194 11.99 6.87 0.02
N PRO A 195 11.64 8.06 0.55
CA PRO A 195 10.54 8.17 1.50
C PRO A 195 9.22 7.75 0.82
N TRP A 196 8.36 7.04 1.55
CA TRP A 196 7.07 6.56 1.04
C TRP A 196 6.15 7.70 0.60
N THR A 197 6.37 8.92 1.10
CA THR A 197 5.66 10.14 0.68
C THR A 197 6.13 10.70 -0.65
N MET A 198 7.08 10.06 -1.34
CA MET A 198 7.49 10.51 -2.67
C MET A 198 6.29 10.61 -3.62
N PRO A 199 6.21 11.65 -4.47
CA PRO A 199 5.16 11.77 -5.45
C PRO A 199 5.00 10.50 -6.28
N THR A 200 3.75 10.11 -6.55
CA THR A 200 3.43 8.90 -7.32
C THR A 200 4.26 8.81 -8.60
N GLY A 201 4.93 7.67 -8.78
CA GLY A 201 5.87 7.43 -9.88
C GLY A 201 7.32 7.77 -9.55
N LEU A 202 7.62 8.89 -8.90
CA LEU A 202 8.99 9.25 -8.52
C LEU A 202 9.57 8.28 -7.49
N GLY A 203 8.74 7.78 -6.57
CA GLY A 203 9.14 6.71 -5.65
C GLY A 203 9.68 5.49 -6.41
N ALA A 204 8.97 5.02 -7.43
CA ALA A 204 9.40 3.91 -8.27
C ALA A 204 10.72 4.20 -8.99
N PHE A 205 10.87 5.39 -9.58
CA PHE A 205 12.10 5.80 -10.24
C PHE A 205 13.31 5.79 -9.30
N PHE A 206 13.22 6.42 -8.13
CA PHE A 206 14.35 6.51 -7.21
C PHE A 206 14.63 5.18 -6.50
N ASN A 207 13.60 4.43 -6.12
CA ASN A 207 13.76 3.13 -5.48
C ASN A 207 14.39 2.08 -6.41
N SER A 208 14.33 2.27 -7.73
CA SER A 208 14.89 1.39 -8.75
C SER A 208 16.23 1.89 -9.33
N ASN A 209 16.90 2.81 -8.63
CA ASN A 209 18.12 3.47 -9.08
C ASN A 209 17.98 4.16 -10.47
N GLY A 210 16.86 4.81 -10.70
CA GLY A 210 16.62 5.64 -11.89
C GLY A 210 15.99 4.91 -13.09
N SER A 211 15.29 3.80 -12.87
CA SER A 211 14.61 3.11 -13.98
C SER A 211 13.41 3.91 -14.48
N VAL A 212 13.43 4.30 -15.76
CA VAL A 212 12.29 4.93 -16.44
C VAL A 212 11.14 3.94 -16.61
N ALA A 213 11.43 2.66 -16.82
CA ALA A 213 10.39 1.63 -16.90
C ALA A 213 9.62 1.51 -15.58
N ALA A 214 10.31 1.59 -14.43
CA ALA A 214 9.69 1.65 -13.11
C ALA A 214 8.72 2.83 -12.96
N LEU A 215 9.16 4.03 -13.35
CA LEU A 215 8.31 5.23 -13.38
C LEU A 215 7.03 4.99 -14.22
N LEU A 216 7.19 4.47 -15.44
CA LEU A 216 6.09 4.25 -16.36
C LEU A 216 5.10 3.19 -15.86
N VAL A 217 5.57 2.11 -15.25
CA VAL A 217 4.69 1.08 -14.67
C VAL A 217 3.91 1.63 -13.47
N ALA A 218 4.52 2.47 -12.63
CA ALA A 218 3.79 3.14 -11.54
C ALA A 218 2.68 4.06 -12.07
N LEU A 219 2.96 4.84 -13.13
CA LEU A 219 1.95 5.68 -13.78
C LEU A 219 0.87 4.86 -14.50
N PHE A 220 1.24 3.72 -15.09
CA PHE A 220 0.28 2.78 -15.66
C PHE A 220 -0.66 2.23 -14.59
N ASN A 221 -0.12 1.80 -13.44
CA ASN A 221 -0.91 1.36 -12.30
C ASN A 221 -1.83 2.45 -11.77
N LEU A 222 -1.38 3.72 -11.75
CA LEU A 222 -2.25 4.85 -11.40
C LEU A 222 -3.44 4.95 -12.36
N GLY A 223 -3.18 4.82 -13.66
CA GLY A 223 -4.23 4.77 -14.68
C GLY A 223 -5.22 3.62 -14.46
N VAL A 224 -4.71 2.41 -14.17
CA VAL A 224 -5.56 1.25 -13.84
C VAL A 224 -6.40 1.52 -12.59
N ALA A 225 -5.81 2.08 -11.54
CA ALA A 225 -6.54 2.44 -10.32
C ALA A 225 -7.69 3.41 -10.63
N THR A 226 -7.42 4.45 -11.43
CA THR A 226 -8.46 5.37 -11.90
C THR A 226 -9.57 4.64 -12.65
N LEU A 227 -9.23 3.75 -13.59
CA LEU A 227 -10.23 2.99 -14.36
C LEU A 227 -11.08 2.07 -13.48
N VAL A 228 -10.48 1.45 -12.46
CA VAL A 228 -11.20 0.62 -11.48
C VAL A 228 -12.19 1.47 -10.69
N TYR A 229 -11.83 2.68 -10.28
CA TYR A 229 -12.70 3.55 -9.49
C TYR A 229 -13.82 4.23 -10.30
N LEU A 230 -13.59 4.53 -11.59
CA LEU A 230 -14.54 5.27 -12.43
C LEU A 230 -16.01 4.79 -12.35
N PRO A 231 -16.34 3.51 -12.57
CA PRO A 231 -17.73 3.05 -12.52
C PRO A 231 -18.36 3.23 -11.13
N PHE A 232 -17.56 3.09 -10.07
CA PHE A 232 -18.05 3.20 -8.70
C PHE A 232 -18.21 4.64 -8.24
N VAL A 233 -17.44 5.59 -8.78
CA VAL A 233 -17.68 7.02 -8.57
C VAL A 233 -19.05 7.42 -9.13
N VAL A 234 -19.37 6.96 -10.35
CA VAL A 234 -20.68 7.20 -10.96
C VAL A 234 -21.80 6.56 -10.13
N LEU A 235 -21.61 5.31 -9.71
CA LEU A 235 -22.59 4.58 -8.89
C LEU A 235 -22.80 5.23 -7.52
N SER A 236 -21.72 5.65 -6.86
CA SER A 236 -21.74 6.34 -5.57
C SER A 236 -22.47 7.69 -5.68
N ASN A 237 -22.20 8.47 -6.73
CA ASN A 237 -22.92 9.72 -6.96
C ASN A 237 -24.42 9.50 -7.15
N LYS A 238 -24.82 8.45 -7.88
CA LYS A 238 -26.23 8.10 -8.05
C LYS A 238 -26.88 7.66 -6.74
N ALA A 239 -26.21 6.79 -5.97
CA ALA A 239 -26.71 6.33 -4.68
C ALA A 239 -26.91 7.47 -3.69
N GLN A 240 -25.93 8.38 -3.59
CA GLN A 240 -26.00 9.53 -2.69
C GLN A 240 -27.15 10.48 -3.04
N THR A 241 -27.37 10.74 -4.34
CA THR A 241 -28.50 11.58 -4.78
C THR A 241 -29.85 10.97 -4.44
N VAL A 242 -30.00 9.64 -4.47
CA VAL A 242 -31.26 8.98 -4.07
C VAL A 242 -31.46 9.10 -2.55
N ILE A 243 -30.42 8.85 -1.76
CA ILE A 243 -30.48 8.98 -0.29
C ILE A 243 -30.89 10.39 0.12
N GLU A 244 -30.27 11.42 -0.48
CA GLU A 244 -30.60 12.82 -0.18
C GLU A 244 -32.05 13.20 -0.57
N GLN A 245 -32.60 12.57 -1.61
CA GLN A 245 -34.01 12.76 -1.99
C GLN A 245 -34.96 12.11 -0.98
N GLU A 246 -34.68 10.87 -0.58
CA GLU A 246 -35.50 10.14 0.41
C GLU A 246 -35.46 10.83 1.78
N GLU A 247 -34.28 11.25 2.26
CA GLU A 247 -34.15 12.01 3.52
C GLU A 247 -34.95 13.32 3.47
N SER A 248 -34.87 14.05 2.34
CA SER A 248 -35.65 15.29 2.17
C SER A 248 -37.16 15.04 2.19
N GLU A 249 -37.64 13.94 1.61
CA GLU A 249 -39.07 13.60 1.63
C GLU A 249 -39.55 13.24 3.03
N GLU A 250 -38.76 12.46 3.77
CA GLU A 250 -39.05 12.08 5.15
C GLU A 250 -39.03 13.30 6.08
N ASP A 251 -38.05 14.19 5.94
CA ASP A 251 -37.95 15.44 6.69
C ASP A 251 -39.15 16.36 6.44
N ILE A 252 -39.59 16.49 5.18
CA ILE A 252 -40.81 17.24 4.83
C ILE A 252 -42.03 16.56 5.46
N ALA A 253 -42.16 15.24 5.37
CA ALA A 253 -43.28 14.50 5.94
C ALA A 253 -43.33 14.64 7.47
N ASN A 254 -42.19 14.63 8.16
CA ASN A 254 -42.10 14.83 9.60
C ASN A 254 -42.42 16.28 10.00
N ALA A 255 -42.00 17.28 9.22
CA ALA A 255 -42.35 18.68 9.45
C ALA A 255 -43.85 18.97 9.28
N LEU A 256 -44.57 18.16 8.49
CA LEU A 256 -46.00 18.29 8.26
C LEU A 256 -46.88 17.54 9.29
N LYS A 257 -46.29 16.66 10.10
CA LYS A 257 -46.96 16.00 11.23
C LYS A 257 -46.95 16.93 12.45
N PHE A 258 -47.83 17.93 12.44
CA PHE A 258 -48.22 18.68 13.64
C PHE A 258 -49.13 17.84 14.55
#